data_AF-A0A1W6K4H2-F1
#
_entry.id   AF-A0A1W6K4H2-F1
#
_cell.length_a   1.000
_cell.length_b   1.000
_cell.length_c   1.000
_cell.angle_alpha   90.00
_cell.angle_beta   90.00
_cell.angle_gamma   90.00
#
_symmetry.space_group_name_H-M   'P 1'
#
loop_
_entity.id
_entity.type
_entity.pdbx_description
1 polymer ?
#
loop_
_entity_poly.entity_id
_entity_poly.type
_entity_poly.pdbx_seq_one_letter_code
_entity_poly.pdbx_strand_id
1 'polypeptide(L)'
;MKIREITLTRLHYGYRRVHVQLQREGWRDNHKRVYWLYRDQGLSLRLKRPRRNKAAKNRQPLQQANHPNHIWGMDLSRMRFLMDEGYAC
;
A
#
# COMPACT_ATOMS: atom_id res chain seq x y z
N MET A 1 18.94 -19.33 -12.48
CA MET A 1 17.86 -18.60 -13.17
C MET A 1 18.05 -17.11 -12.97
N LYS A 2 18.15 -16.34 -14.05
CA LYS A 2 18.44 -14.89 -14.04
C LYS A 2 17.44 -14.07 -13.20
N ILE A 3 16.18 -14.49 -13.18
CA ILE A 3 15.13 -13.88 -12.34
C ILE A 3 15.52 -13.89 -10.85
N ARG A 4 16.09 -14.99 -10.33
CA ARG A 4 16.48 -15.08 -8.93
C ARG A 4 17.60 -14.10 -8.59
N GLU A 5 18.61 -13.97 -9.44
CA GLU A 5 19.71 -13.01 -9.27
C GLU A 5 19.20 -11.57 -9.22
N ILE A 6 18.30 -11.19 -10.15
CA ILE A 6 17.70 -9.86 -10.20
C ILE A 6 16.88 -9.59 -8.94
N THR A 7 16.08 -10.56 -8.49
CA THR A 7 15.29 -10.40 -7.27
C THR A 7 16.13 -10.35 -6.00
N LEU A 8 17.25 -11.07 -5.93
CA LEU A 8 18.17 -11.03 -4.80
C LEU A 8 18.92 -9.70 -4.72
N THR A 9 19.36 -9.19 -5.87
CA THR A 9 20.03 -7.89 -5.96
C THR A 9 19.07 -6.74 -5.62
N ARG A 10 17.79 -6.87 -5.99
CA ARG A 10 16.76 -5.83 -5.82
C ARG A 10 15.48 -6.42 -5.24
N LEU A 11 15.53 -6.75 -3.95
CA LEU A 11 14.44 -7.41 -3.20
C LEU A 11 13.08 -6.72 -3.39
N HIS A 12 13.03 -5.39 -3.41
CA HIS A 12 11.77 -4.62 -3.51
C HIS A 12 11.11 -4.59 -4.89
N TYR A 13 11.64 -5.29 -5.89
CA TYR A 13 11.07 -5.27 -7.23
C TYR A 13 9.95 -6.29 -7.36
N GLY A 14 8.76 -5.81 -7.74
CA GLY A 14 7.67 -6.66 -8.20
C GLY A 14 7.92 -7.20 -9.61
N TYR A 15 7.15 -8.22 -10.02
CA TYR A 15 7.31 -8.92 -11.30
C TYR A 15 7.35 -7.97 -12.53
N ARG A 16 6.59 -6.86 -12.51
CA ARG A 16 6.61 -5.84 -13.59
C ARG A 16 7.98 -5.17 -13.73
N ARG A 17 8.64 -4.83 -12.62
CA ARG A 17 9.98 -4.20 -12.67
C ARG A 17 11.06 -5.20 -13.07
N VAL A 18 10.91 -6.45 -12.65
CA VAL A 18 11.78 -7.56 -13.09
C VAL A 18 11.65 -7.77 -14.60
N HIS A 19 10.44 -7.72 -15.15
CA HIS A 19 10.20 -7.83 -16.60
C HIS A 19 10.87 -6.69 -17.39
N VAL A 20 10.78 -5.44 -16.94
CA VAL A 20 11.47 -4.31 -17.58
C VAL A 20 13.01 -4.45 -17.50
N GLN A 21 13.53 -4.93 -16.37
CA GLN A 21 14.97 -5.18 -16.21
C GLN A 21 15.44 -6.28 -17.18
N LEU A 22 14.68 -7.37 -17.31
CA LEU A 22 14.92 -8.44 -18.28
C LEU A 22 14.93 -7.92 -19.72
N GLN A 23 13.98 -7.05 -20.08
CA GLN A 23 13.95 -6.44 -21.41
C GLN A 23 15.18 -5.57 -21.69
N ARG A 24 15.69 -4.84 -20.68
CA ARG A 24 16.93 -4.05 -20.81
C ARG A 24 18.16 -4.93 -20.98
N GLU A 25 18.17 -6.11 -20.39
CA GLU A 25 19.22 -7.13 -20.58
C GLU A 25 19.04 -7.92 -21.90
N GLY A 26 18.06 -7.56 -22.74
CA GLY A 26 17.83 -8.18 -24.05
C GLY A 26 16.95 -9.44 -24.02
N TRP A 27 16.39 -9.81 -22.87
CA TRP A 27 15.52 -10.97 -22.74
C TRP A 27 14.09 -10.60 -23.14
N ARG A 28 13.64 -11.12 -24.29
CA ARG A 28 12.30 -10.90 -24.85
C ARG A 28 11.25 -11.89 -24.31
N ASP A 29 11.31 -12.21 -23.02
CA ASP A 29 10.29 -13.07 -22.41
C ASP A 29 8.95 -12.34 -22.27
N ASN A 30 7.86 -13.07 -22.51
CA ASN A 30 6.51 -12.55 -22.29
C ASN A 30 6.29 -12.27 -20.80
N HIS A 31 5.69 -11.12 -20.49
CA HIS A 31 5.35 -10.71 -19.12
C HIS A 31 4.55 -11.78 -18.36
N LYS A 32 3.72 -12.58 -19.07
CA LYS A 32 3.00 -13.71 -18.49
C LYS A 32 3.95 -14.78 -17.94
N ARG A 33 4.96 -15.17 -18.72
CA ARG A 33 5.94 -16.20 -18.31
C ARG A 33 6.73 -15.76 -17.09
N VAL A 34 7.15 -14.50 -17.06
CA VAL A 34 7.81 -13.90 -15.88
C VAL A 34 6.88 -13.91 -14.67
N TYR A 35 5.59 -13.62 -14.84
CA TYR A 35 4.61 -13.71 -13.75
C TYR A 35 4.44 -15.14 -13.21
N TRP A 36 4.33 -16.15 -14.08
CA TRP A 36 4.21 -17.55 -13.67
C TRP A 36 5.44 -18.01 -12.89
N LEU A 37 6.64 -17.78 -13.42
CA LEU A 37 7.90 -18.08 -12.72
C LEU A 37 8.01 -17.29 -11.42
N TYR A 38 7.65 -16.02 -11.38
CA TYR A 38 7.72 -15.21 -10.16
C TYR A 38 6.79 -15.74 -9.06
N ARG A 39 5.59 -16.19 -9.44
CA ARG A 39 4.60 -16.77 -8.52
C ARG A 39 5.00 -18.16 -8.04
N ASP A 40 5.44 -19.03 -8.95
CA ASP A 40 5.95 -20.38 -8.65
C ASP A 40 7.13 -20.33 -7.67
N GLN A 41 8.02 -19.36 -7.86
CA GLN A 41 9.19 -19.16 -7.02
C GLN A 41 8.89 -18.43 -5.69
N GLY A 42 7.63 -18.08 -5.42
CA GLY A 42 7.23 -17.44 -4.17
C GLY A 42 7.88 -16.08 -3.91
N LEU A 43 8.35 -15.39 -4.96
CA LEU A 43 9.14 -14.16 -4.87
C LEU A 43 8.33 -12.92 -4.46
N SER A 44 7.02 -13.06 -4.23
CA SER A 44 6.19 -11.96 -3.77
C SER A 44 6.63 -11.56 -2.36
N LEU A 45 7.26 -10.39 -2.24
CA LEU A 45 7.41 -9.74 -0.95
C LEU A 45 6.02 -9.50 -0.36
N ARG A 46 5.65 -10.31 0.63
CA ARG A 46 4.52 -10.02 1.49
C ARG A 46 4.92 -8.84 2.35
N LEU A 47 4.72 -7.62 1.84
CA LEU A 47 4.71 -6.42 2.66
C LEU A 47 3.64 -6.68 3.72
N LYS A 48 4.06 -7.05 4.94
CA LYS A 48 3.19 -7.00 6.11
C LYS A 48 2.71 -5.55 6.16
N ARG A 49 1.48 -5.30 5.71
CA ARG A 49 0.82 -4.02 5.98
C ARG A 49 1.01 -3.79 7.48
N PRO A 50 1.53 -2.64 7.91
CA PRO A 50 1.63 -2.37 9.33
C PRO A 50 0.21 -2.56 9.89
N ARG A 51 0.07 -3.52 10.81
CA ARG A 51 -1.23 -3.97 11.35
C ARG A 51 -2.02 -2.81 11.98
N ARG A 52 -1.32 -1.70 12.26
CA ARG A 52 -1.85 -0.44 12.75
C ARG A 52 -1.20 0.69 11.97
N ASN A 53 -2.00 1.64 11.51
CA ASN A 53 -1.49 2.85 10.84
C ASN A 53 -0.56 3.59 11.82
N LYS A 54 0.66 3.96 11.44
CA LYS A 54 1.60 4.66 12.35
C LYS A 54 1.00 5.96 12.90
N ALA A 55 0.10 6.59 12.14
CA ALA A 55 -0.67 7.77 12.54
C ALA A 55 -1.74 7.49 13.63
N ALA A 56 -2.15 6.23 13.82
CA ALA A 56 -3.09 5.82 14.86
C ALA A 56 -2.41 5.60 16.23
N LYS A 57 -1.09 5.80 16.33
CA LYS A 57 -0.40 5.84 17.61
C LYS A 57 -0.57 7.25 18.16
N ASN A 58 -1.27 7.40 19.29
CA ASN A 58 -1.41 8.69 19.96
C ASN A 58 -0.02 9.29 20.19
N ARG A 59 0.27 10.44 19.57
CA ARG A 59 1.57 11.11 19.67
C ARG A 59 1.81 11.67 21.08
N GLN A 60 0.74 11.87 21.84
CA GLN A 60 0.74 12.33 23.22
C GLN A 60 -0.18 11.44 24.06
N PRO A 61 0.15 11.17 25.33
CA PRO A 61 -0.76 10.47 26.23
C PRO A 61 -2.04 11.29 26.43
N LEU A 62 -3.18 10.60 26.61
CA LEU A 62 -4.44 11.27 26.97
C LEU A 62 -4.27 11.95 28.33
N GLN A 63 -4.61 13.22 28.44
CA GLN A 63 -4.63 13.92 29.71
C GLN A 63 -5.89 13.55 30.49
N GLN A 64 -5.75 13.36 31.81
CA GLN A 64 -6.86 13.02 32.70
C GLN A 64 -7.63 14.29 33.09
N ALA A 65 -8.96 14.26 32.94
CA ALA A 65 -9.81 15.37 33.35
C ALA A 65 -9.98 15.35 34.88
N ASN A 66 -9.41 16.35 35.56
CA ASN A 66 -9.53 16.54 37.01
C ASN A 66 -10.85 17.16 37.50
N HIS A 67 -11.63 17.82 36.63
CA HIS A 67 -12.90 18.47 37.00
C HIS A 67 -13.85 18.56 35.79
N PRO A 68 -15.15 18.84 35.99
CA PRO A 68 -16.08 19.07 34.89
C PRO A 68 -15.59 20.20 33.97
N ASN A 69 -15.88 20.10 32.66
CA ASN A 69 -15.46 21.07 31.63
C ASN A 69 -13.94 21.30 31.49
N HIS A 70 -13.10 20.42 32.02
CA HIS A 70 -11.65 20.55 31.96
C HIS A 70 -11.08 20.26 30.56
N ILE A 71 -11.64 19.30 29.84
CA ILE A 71 -11.15 18.89 28.51
C ILE A 71 -12.34 18.81 27.55
N TRP A 72 -12.19 19.44 26.38
CA TRP A 72 -13.18 19.42 25.30
C TRP A 72 -12.53 18.83 24.05
N GLY A 73 -13.17 17.83 23.47
CA GLY A 73 -12.81 17.28 22.16
C GLY A 73 -13.80 17.76 21.11
N MET A 74 -13.30 18.13 19.93
CA MET A 74 -14.14 18.36 18.76
C MET A 74 -13.86 17.26 17.73
N ASP A 75 -14.92 16.65 17.22
CA ASP A 75 -14.87 15.78 16.05
C ASP A 75 -15.62 16.43 14.88
N LEU A 76 -15.00 16.37 13.70
CA LEU A 76 -15.64 16.80 12.47
C LEU A 76 -16.20 15.57 11.78
N SER A 77 -17.51 15.42 11.81
CA SER A 77 -18.22 14.43 11.01
C SER A 77 -18.41 14.97 9.59
N ARG A 78 -17.96 14.23 8.58
CA ARG A 78 -18.15 14.61 7.18
C ARG A 78 -19.61 14.32 6.80
N MET A 79 -20.41 15.37 6.66
CA MET A 79 -21.72 15.29 6.03
C MET A 79 -21.51 15.04 4.52
N ARG A 80 -21.93 13.88 4.01
CA ARG A 80 -21.99 13.62 2.56
C ARG A 80 -23.30 14.18 2.05
N PHE A 81 -23.24 15.29 1.32
CA PHE A 81 -24.36 15.73 0.51
C PHE A 81 -24.49 14.75 -0.67
N LEU A 82 -25.61 14.03 -0.71
CA LEU A 82 -26.08 13.41 -1.93
C LEU A 82 -26.70 14.55 -2.74
N MET A 83 -26.01 14.97 -3.82
CA MET A 83 -26.68 15.75 -4.85
C MET A 83 -27.62 14.78 -5.55
N ASP A 84 -28.91 14.88 -5.26
CA ASP A 84 -29.93 14.29 -6.13
C ASP A 84 -29.86 15.04 -7.46
N GLU A 85 -29.29 14.39 -8.48
CA GLU A 85 -29.44 14.81 -9.86
C GLU A 85 -30.93 14.75 -10.21
N GLY A 86 -31.54 15.91 -10.44
CA GLY A 86 -32.93 15.90 -10.81
C GLY A 86 -33.56 17.25 -11.08
N TYR A 87 -32.93 18.15 -11.84
CA TYR A 87 -33.64 19.16 -12.65
C TYR A 87 -32.74 19.60 -13.82
N ALA A 88 -32.81 18.87 -14.93
CA ALA A 88 -32.57 19.44 -16.25
C ALA A 88 -33.95 19.56 -16.91
N CYS A 89 -34.47 20.78 -16.93
CA CYS A 89 -35.58 21.17 -17.79
C CYS A 89 -35.02 21.61 -19.15
#